data_AF-A0A7G8JNA8-F1
#
_entry.id   AF-A0A7G8JNA8-F1
#
_cell.length_a   1.000
_cell.length_b   1.000
_cell.length_c   1.000
_cell.angle_alpha   90.00
_cell.angle_beta   90.00
_cell.angle_gamma   90.00
#
_symmetry.space_group_name_H-M   'P 1'
#
loop_
_entity.id
_entity.type
_entity.pdbx_description
1 polymer ?
#
loop_
_entity_poly.entity_id
_entity_poly.type
_entity_poly.pdbx_seq_one_letter_code
_entity_poly.pdbx_strand_id
1 'polypeptide(L)' 'MVELYLDATLHNQITVEHYREVLLNRGLDEQDQKLRSNLLKRVEAGTIQLSS' A
#
# COMPACT_ATOMS: atom_id res chain seq x y z
N MET A 1 2.24 -8.13 -3.41
CA MET A 1 1.47 -7.28 -2.47
C MET A 1 2.00 -7.35 -1.04
N VAL A 2 2.21 -8.55 -0.48
CA VAL A 2 2.76 -8.73 0.88
C VAL A 2 4.08 -7.97 1.09
N GLU A 3 5.06 -8.14 0.20
CA GLU A 3 6.37 -7.48 0.34
C GLU A 3 6.25 -5.95 0.35
N LEU A 4 5.51 -5.38 -0.61
CA LEU A 4 5.23 -3.95 -0.67
C LEU A 4 4.53 -3.45 0.60
N TYR A 5 3.55 -4.19 1.11
CA TYR A 5 2.86 -3.83 2.36
C TYR A 5 3.81 -3.81 3.55
N LEU A 6 4.70 -4.81 3.67
CA LEU A 6 5.67 -4.90 4.75
C LEU A 6 6.69 -3.76 4.67
N ASP A 7 7.24 -3.52 3.49
CA ASP A 7 8.18 -2.42 3.24
C ASP A 7 7.56 -1.06 3.61
N ALA A 8 6.35 -0.80 3.11
CA ALA A 8 5.65 0.44 3.40
C ALA A 8 5.31 0.61 4.89
N THR A 9 5.05 -0.50 5.58
CA THR A 9 4.80 -0.51 7.03
C THR A 9 6.06 -0.28 7.83
N LEU A 10 7.17 -0.90 7.43
CA LEU A 10 8.46 -0.81 8.13
C LEU A 10 9.03 0.60 8.03
N HIS A 11 8.93 1.21 6.85
CA HIS A 11 9.48 2.53 6.59
C HIS A 11 8.48 3.67 6.81
N ASN A 12 7.21 3.36 7.10
CA ASN A 12 6.10 4.32 7.15
C ASN A 12 6.02 5.19 5.88
N GLN A 13 6.46 4.66 4.74
CA GLN A 13 6.57 5.38 3.48
C GLN A 13 6.29 4.45 2.31
N ILE A 14 5.68 4.96 1.25
CA ILE A 14 5.53 4.27 -0.02
C ILE A 14 5.73 5.26 -1.16
N THR A 15 6.41 4.85 -2.22
CA THR A 15 6.59 5.73 -3.39
C THR A 15 5.26 5.98 -4.08
N VAL A 16 5.11 7.15 -4.70
CA VAL A 16 3.92 7.48 -5.50
C VAL A 16 3.70 6.46 -6.62
N GLU A 17 4.77 5.93 -7.21
CA GLU A 17 4.72 4.88 -8.24
C GLU A 17 4.06 3.60 -7.70
N HIS A 18 4.62 3.02 -6.64
CA HIS A 18 4.08 1.80 -6.02
C HIS A 18 2.66 2.01 -5.50
N TYR A 19 2.35 3.19 -4.95
CA TYR A 19 1.00 3.52 -4.51
C TYR A 19 -0.01 3.50 -5.68
N ARG A 20 0.37 4.02 -6.85
CA ARG A 20 -0.48 3.95 -8.06
C ARG A 20 -0.66 2.52 -8.53
N GLU A 21 0.37 1.69 -8.51
CA GLU A 21 0.27 0.27 -8.85
C GLU A 21 -0.73 -0.45 -7.95
N VAL A 22 -0.68 -0.21 -6.63
CA VAL A 22 -1.63 -0.76 -5.66
C VAL A 22 -3.07 -0.38 -5.97
N LEU A 23 -3.32 0.87 -6.37
CA LEU A 23 -4.65 1.36 -6.72
C LEU A 23 -5.19 0.71 -8.00
N LEU A 24 -4.33 0.49 -8.98
CA LEU A 24 -4.70 0.00 -10.30
C LEU A 24 -4.76 -1.54 -10.38
N ASN A 25 -4.20 -2.25 -9.40
CA ASN A 25 -4.16 -3.71 -9.42
C ASN A 25 -5.57 -4.34 -9.21
N ARG A 26 -6.05 -5.05 -10.23
CA ARG A 26 -7.38 -5.70 -10.26
C ARG A 26 -7.34 -7.21 -10.02
N GLY A 27 -6.17 -7.84 -10.09
CA GLY A 27 -5.99 -9.29 -10.02
C GLY A 27 -5.67 -9.82 -8.63
N LEU A 28 -6.20 -9.19 -7.58
CA LEU A 28 -5.87 -9.51 -6.20
C LEU A 28 -6.79 -10.58 -5.63
N ASP A 29 -6.20 -11.58 -4.98
CA ASP A 29 -6.94 -12.52 -4.13
C ASP A 29 -7.49 -11.84 -2.86
N GLU A 30 -8.25 -12.58 -2.05
CA GLU A 30 -8.88 -12.04 -0.85
C GLU A 30 -7.85 -11.50 0.17
N GLN A 31 -6.71 -12.17 0.31
CA GLN A 31 -5.67 -11.76 1.25
C GLN A 31 -5.03 -10.45 0.79
N ASP A 32 -4.69 -10.36 -0.48
CA ASP A 32 -4.10 -9.16 -1.07
C ASP A 32 -5.08 -7.98 -1.08
N GLN A 33 -6.38 -8.22 -1.26
CA GLN A 33 -7.40 -7.18 -1.13
C GLN A 33 -7.45 -6.59 0.28
N LYS A 34 -7.30 -7.41 1.32
CA LYS A 34 -7.22 -6.94 2.72
C LYS A 34 -5.98 -6.09 2.94
N LEU A 35 -4.82 -6.53 2.44
CA LEU A 35 -3.57 -5.77 2.53
C LEU A 35 -3.65 -4.43 1.81
N ARG A 36 -4.21 -4.42 0.59
CA ARG A 36 -4.50 -3.18 -0.14
C ARG A 36 -5.38 -2.25 0.68
N SER A 37 -6.52 -2.73 1.16
CA SER A 37 -7.47 -1.89 1.94
C SER A 37 -6.80 -1.28 3.18
N ASN A 38 -6.01 -2.07 3.91
CA ASN A 38 -5.28 -1.60 5.08
C ASN A 38 -4.21 -0.55 4.72
N LEU A 39 -3.45 -0.78 3.65
CA LEU A 39 -2.46 0.17 3.17
C LEU A 39 -3.11 1.51 2.79
N LEU A 40 -4.21 1.49 2.04
CA LEU A 40 -4.92 2.70 1.62
C LEU A 40 -5.42 3.50 2.84
N LYS A 41 -6.02 2.83 3.83
CA LYS A 41 -6.45 3.47 5.09
C LYS A 41 -5.31 4.13 5.84
N ARG A 42 -4.13 3.49 5.85
CA ARG A 42 -2.95 4.01 6.55
C ARG A 42 -2.34 5.22 5.86
N VAL A 43 -2.39 5.26 4.53
CA VAL A 43 -2.02 6.44 3.74
C VAL A 43 -3.01 7.57 3.98
N GLU A 44 -4.32 7.29 3.93
CA GLU A 44 -5.37 8.28 4.22
C GLU A 44 -5.25 8.86 5.63
N ALA A 45 -4.94 8.02 6.62
CA ALA A 45 -4.69 8.44 8.00
C ALA A 45 -3.35 9.16 8.21
N GLY A 46 -2.50 9.26 7.19
CA GLY A 46 -1.17 9.90 7.28
C GLY A 46 -0.13 9.08 8.07
N THR A 47 -0.42 7.83 8.42
CA THR A 47 0.55 6.96 9.12
C THR A 47 1.59 6.36 8.17
N ILE A 48 1.29 6.27 6.87
CA ILE A 48 2.23 5.98 5.80
C ILE A 48 2.24 7.19 4.88
N GLN A 49 3.42 7.76 4.63
CA GLN A 49 3.59 8.95 3.80
C GLN A 49 3.87 8.55 2.35
N LEU A 50 3.43 9.38 1.40
CA LEU A 50 3.81 9.22 0.00
C LEU A 50 5.18 9.87 -0.23
N SER A 51 6.14 9.08 -0.69
CA SER A 51 7.46 9.56 -1.11
C SER A 51 7.52 9.75 -2.63
N SER A 52 8.31 10.73 -3.07
CA SER A 52 8.58 10.95 -4.50
C SER A 52 9.45 9.86 -5.08
#